data_AF-A0A2S4XIC5-F1
#
_entry.id   AF-A0A2S4XIC5-F1
#
_cell.length_a   1.000
_cell.length_b   1.000
_cell.length_c   1.000
_cell.angle_alpha   90.00
_cell.angle_beta   90.00
_cell.angle_gamma   90.00
#
_symmetry.space_group_name_H-M   'P 1'
#
loop_
_entity.id
_entity.type
_entity.pdbx_description
1 polymer ?
#
loop_
_entity_poly.entity_id
_entity_poly.type
_entity_poly.pdbx_seq_one_letter_code
_entity_poly.pdbx_strand_id
1 'polypeptide(L)'
;MAHLAELRAAGRGGEAHAVLCAAARRPAEELPHIADELERSGLAADVSTLLWEVACLPPGPLAAAAGALAAAGRVQDCVSLLRQGVARPVGEVGDAALALREAGRPAEARELLAAMVRARTAEEAAGAATATGATEALVPLLLEAAETVSEHRRRDVVHALRTAGVPDRLLGVR
;
A
#
# COMPACT_ATOMS: atom_id res chain seq x y z
N MET A 1 -6.49 19.51 -15.38
CA MET A 1 -5.09 19.20 -15.76
C MET A 1 -4.42 20.19 -16.73
N ALA A 2 -5.15 21.11 -17.41
CA ALA A 2 -4.55 22.09 -18.34
C ALA A 2 -3.39 22.91 -17.74
N HIS A 3 -3.56 23.42 -16.52
CA HIS A 3 -2.50 24.16 -15.82
C HIS A 3 -1.22 23.33 -15.61
N LEU A 4 -1.34 22.03 -15.28
CA LEU A 4 -0.17 21.16 -15.12
C LEU A 4 0.57 20.96 -16.46
N ALA A 5 -0.17 20.79 -17.55
CA ALA A 5 0.41 20.68 -18.89
C ALA A 5 1.17 21.95 -19.29
N GLU A 6 0.62 23.13 -18.99
CA GLU A 6 1.29 24.41 -19.22
C GLU A 6 2.60 24.52 -18.43
N LEU A 7 2.59 24.13 -17.15
CA LEU A 7 3.80 24.13 -16.31
C LEU A 7 4.86 23.18 -16.87
N ARG A 8 4.48 21.98 -17.33
CA ARG A 8 5.38 21.02 -17.95
C ARG A 8 5.97 21.56 -19.26
N ALA A 9 5.14 22.14 -20.13
CA ALA A 9 5.58 22.75 -21.38
C ALA A 9 6.55 23.93 -21.16
N ALA A 10 6.34 24.69 -20.08
CA ALA A 10 7.21 25.79 -19.68
C ALA A 10 8.47 25.36 -18.90
N GLY A 11 8.70 24.04 -18.69
CA GLY A 11 9.83 23.54 -17.92
C GLY A 11 9.77 23.84 -16.41
N ARG A 12 8.61 24.25 -15.89
CA ARG A 12 8.39 24.67 -14.48
C ARG A 12 8.12 23.46 -13.58
N GLY A 13 9.12 22.56 -13.48
CA GLY A 13 8.98 21.26 -12.81
C GLY A 13 8.61 21.33 -11.32
N GLY A 14 9.13 22.30 -10.57
CA GLY A 14 8.83 22.45 -9.15
C GLY A 14 7.36 22.81 -8.88
N GLU A 15 6.79 23.68 -9.71
CA GLU A 15 5.38 24.06 -9.60
C GLU A 15 4.46 22.94 -10.08
N ALA A 16 4.86 22.24 -11.14
CA ALA A 16 4.15 21.03 -11.58
C ALA A 16 4.10 19.97 -10.46
N HIS A 17 5.19 19.79 -9.74
CA HIS A 17 5.24 18.91 -8.58
C HIS A 17 4.33 19.39 -7.45
N ALA A 18 4.30 20.69 -7.14
CA ALA A 18 3.39 21.23 -6.13
C ALA A 18 1.91 20.97 -6.46
N VAL A 19 1.53 21.03 -7.74
CA VAL A 19 0.18 20.66 -8.21
C VAL A 19 -0.10 19.17 -7.96
N LEU A 20 0.85 18.29 -8.23
CA LEU A 20 0.71 16.84 -7.98
C LEU A 20 0.62 16.54 -6.47
N CYS A 21 1.44 17.18 -5.63
CA CYS A 21 1.34 17.04 -4.18
C CYS A 21 -0.03 17.51 -3.65
N ALA A 22 -0.57 18.60 -4.20
CA ALA A 22 -1.90 19.08 -3.85
C ALA A 22 -2.98 18.07 -4.30
N ALA A 23 -2.85 17.52 -5.50
CA ALA A 23 -3.75 16.49 -6.01
C ALA A 23 -3.72 15.21 -5.17
N ALA A 24 -2.55 14.77 -4.70
CA ALA A 24 -2.41 13.60 -3.84
C ALA A 24 -3.16 13.72 -2.50
N ARG A 25 -3.36 14.95 -2.00
CA ARG A 25 -4.06 15.23 -0.74
C ARG A 25 -5.57 15.44 -0.91
N ARG A 26 -6.10 15.36 -2.13
CA ARG A 26 -7.55 15.40 -2.39
C ARG A 26 -8.23 14.13 -1.85
N PRO A 27 -9.56 14.12 -1.72
CA PRO A 27 -10.30 12.92 -1.32
C PRO A 27 -9.94 11.72 -2.19
N ALA A 28 -9.76 10.56 -1.57
CA ALA A 28 -9.23 9.36 -2.21
C ALA A 28 -10.07 8.88 -3.40
N GLU A 29 -11.38 9.06 -3.33
CA GLU A 29 -12.35 8.74 -4.37
C GLU A 29 -12.12 9.53 -5.68
N GLU A 30 -11.43 10.67 -5.61
CA GLU A 30 -11.12 11.49 -6.78
C GLU A 30 -9.85 11.00 -7.50
N LEU A 31 -9.01 10.18 -6.85
CA LEU A 31 -7.72 9.73 -7.40
C LEU A 31 -7.86 9.02 -8.76
N PRO A 32 -8.78 8.06 -8.97
CA PRO A 32 -8.93 7.41 -10.28
C PRO A 32 -9.25 8.42 -11.38
N HIS A 33 -10.15 9.38 -11.09
CA HIS A 33 -10.53 10.41 -12.05
C HIS A 33 -9.36 11.34 -12.40
N ILE A 34 -8.56 11.74 -11.40
CA ILE A 34 -7.37 12.57 -11.61
C ILE A 34 -6.36 11.82 -12.49
N ALA A 35 -6.14 10.53 -12.26
CA ALA A 35 -5.26 9.71 -13.08
C ALA A 35 -5.74 9.61 -14.54
N ASP A 36 -7.05 9.41 -14.75
CA ASP A 36 -7.64 9.41 -16.09
C ASP A 36 -7.54 10.79 -16.78
N GLU A 37 -7.66 11.89 -16.03
CA GLU A 37 -7.45 13.24 -16.56
C GLU A 37 -6.00 13.47 -16.99
N LEU A 38 -5.02 12.98 -16.22
CA LEU A 38 -3.60 13.06 -16.58
C LEU A 38 -3.33 12.32 -17.89
N GLU A 39 -3.80 11.08 -18.00
CA GLU A 39 -3.64 10.26 -19.20
C GLU A 39 -4.28 10.93 -20.43
N ARG A 40 -5.53 11.39 -20.31
CA ARG A 40 -6.23 12.10 -21.40
C ARG A 40 -5.57 13.42 -21.80
N SER A 41 -4.79 14.03 -20.89
CA SER A 41 -4.06 15.26 -21.15
C SER A 41 -2.64 15.03 -21.69
N GLY A 42 -2.25 13.79 -22.00
CA GLY A 42 -0.91 13.44 -22.46
C GLY A 42 0.15 13.45 -21.34
N LEU A 43 -0.28 13.45 -20.08
CA LEU A 43 0.55 13.50 -18.88
C LEU A 43 0.62 12.13 -18.18
N ALA A 44 0.55 11.03 -18.93
CA ALA A 44 0.53 9.68 -18.35
C ALA A 44 1.73 9.38 -17.44
N ALA A 45 2.90 9.96 -17.72
CA ALA A 45 4.08 9.84 -16.85
C ALA A 45 3.89 10.46 -15.46
N ASP A 46 3.04 11.49 -15.34
CA ASP A 46 2.75 12.15 -14.06
C ASP A 46 1.84 11.30 -13.15
N VAL A 47 1.16 10.26 -13.67
CA VAL A 47 0.41 9.31 -12.85
C VAL A 47 1.34 8.60 -11.86
N SER A 48 2.51 8.15 -12.32
CA SER A 48 3.50 7.51 -11.45
C SER A 48 3.99 8.45 -10.35
N THR A 49 4.20 9.74 -10.66
CA THR A 49 4.56 10.75 -9.66
C THR A 49 3.43 11.00 -8.67
N LEU A 50 2.18 11.09 -9.14
CA LEU A 50 1.02 11.22 -8.27
C LEU A 50 0.91 10.04 -7.31
N LEU A 51 1.02 8.81 -7.80
CA LEU A 51 0.95 7.60 -6.97
C LEU A 51 2.07 7.55 -5.93
N TRP A 52 3.27 8.03 -6.26
CA TRP A 52 4.35 8.16 -5.30
C TRP A 52 4.00 9.13 -4.16
N GLU A 53 3.44 10.29 -4.47
CA GLU A 53 2.99 11.25 -3.45
C GLU A 53 1.87 10.67 -2.58
N VAL A 54 0.94 9.90 -3.17
CA VAL A 54 -0.10 9.18 -2.44
C VAL A 54 0.51 8.09 -1.55
N ALA A 55 1.55 7.41 -2.01
CA ALA A 55 2.26 6.38 -1.24
C ALA A 55 2.94 6.95 0.03
N CYS A 56 3.22 8.25 0.05
CA CYS A 56 3.78 8.96 1.20
C CYS A 56 2.73 9.41 2.23
N LEU A 57 1.42 9.26 1.94
CA LEU A 57 0.38 9.62 2.88
C LEU A 57 0.32 8.65 4.08
N PRO A 58 -0.27 9.08 5.21
CA PRO A 58 -0.50 8.21 6.37
C PRO A 58 -1.28 6.92 6.00
N PRO A 59 -1.22 5.88 6.84
CA PRO A 59 -1.82 4.57 6.57
C PRO A 59 -3.30 4.59 6.11
N GLY A 60 -4.16 5.33 6.82
CA GLY A 60 -5.59 5.44 6.47
C GLY A 60 -5.83 6.03 5.07
N PRO A 61 -5.32 7.24 4.77
CA PRO A 61 -5.39 7.82 3.43
C PRO A 61 -4.80 6.95 2.31
N LEU A 62 -3.67 6.26 2.55
CA LEU A 62 -3.12 5.30 1.57
C LEU A 62 -4.11 4.16 1.32
N ALA A 63 -4.68 3.58 2.38
CA ALA A 63 -5.64 2.50 2.28
C ALA A 63 -6.90 2.92 1.50
N ALA A 64 -7.40 4.12 1.77
CA ALA A 64 -8.54 4.70 1.05
C ALA A 64 -8.23 4.89 -0.45
N ALA A 65 -7.05 5.40 -0.78
CA ALA A 65 -6.61 5.59 -2.17
C ALA A 65 -6.47 4.27 -2.95
N ALA A 66 -5.84 3.26 -2.33
CA ALA A 66 -5.77 1.91 -2.91
C ALA A 66 -7.17 1.32 -3.13
N GLY A 67 -8.06 1.47 -2.15
CA GLY A 67 -9.46 1.07 -2.27
C GLY A 67 -10.19 1.76 -3.43
N ALA A 68 -10.00 3.07 -3.60
CA ALA A 68 -10.60 3.85 -4.68
C ALA A 68 -10.10 3.38 -6.06
N LEU A 69 -8.79 3.19 -6.22
CA LEU A 69 -8.20 2.68 -7.47
C LEU A 69 -8.76 1.30 -7.83
N ALA A 70 -8.76 0.36 -6.88
CA ALA A 70 -9.26 -0.98 -7.15
C ALA A 70 -10.79 -1.00 -7.39
N ALA A 71 -11.57 -0.15 -6.71
CA ALA A 71 -13.01 -0.01 -6.98
C ALA A 71 -13.29 0.54 -8.39
N ALA A 72 -12.42 1.42 -8.89
CA ALA A 72 -12.48 1.95 -10.26
C ALA A 72 -11.89 1.00 -11.33
N GLY A 73 -11.44 -0.21 -10.96
CA GLY A 73 -10.83 -1.16 -11.89
C GLY A 73 -9.39 -0.80 -12.30
N ARG A 74 -8.77 0.20 -11.67
CA ARG A 74 -7.36 0.61 -11.88
C ARG A 74 -6.40 -0.34 -11.14
N VAL A 75 -6.47 -1.64 -11.48
CA VAL A 75 -5.79 -2.72 -10.72
C VAL A 75 -4.27 -2.54 -10.71
N GLN A 76 -3.66 -2.17 -11.83
CA GLN A 76 -2.20 -2.02 -11.91
C GLN A 76 -1.69 -0.85 -11.06
N ASP A 77 -2.44 0.26 -11.01
CA ASP A 77 -2.09 1.41 -10.17
C ASP A 77 -2.28 1.10 -8.70
N CYS A 78 -3.36 0.40 -8.34
CA CYS A 78 -3.57 -0.07 -6.99
C CYS A 78 -2.40 -0.97 -6.53
N VAL A 79 -2.01 -1.96 -7.35
CA VAL A 79 -0.88 -2.85 -7.02
C VAL A 79 0.43 -2.07 -6.91
N SER A 80 0.67 -1.12 -7.82
CA SER A 80 1.87 -0.28 -7.80
C SER A 80 1.93 0.59 -6.54
N LEU A 81 0.81 1.22 -6.16
CA LEU A 81 0.67 2.01 -4.94
C LEU A 81 0.93 1.17 -3.68
N LEU A 82 0.33 -0.03 -3.58
CA LEU A 82 0.52 -0.91 -2.44
C LEU A 82 1.98 -1.39 -2.32
N ARG A 83 2.64 -1.68 -3.44
CA ARG A 83 4.07 -2.04 -3.45
C ARG A 83 4.96 -0.89 -3.00
N GLN A 84 4.68 0.34 -3.43
CA GLN A 84 5.38 1.53 -2.94
C GLN A 84 5.14 1.75 -1.45
N GLY A 85 3.92 1.48 -0.99
CA GLY A 85 3.54 1.54 0.42
C GLY A 85 4.43 0.69 1.33
N VAL A 86 5.05 -0.39 0.82
CA VAL A 86 5.98 -1.21 1.59
C VAL A 86 7.23 -0.45 2.04
N ALA A 87 7.59 0.69 1.43
CA ALA A 87 8.78 1.45 1.82
C ALA A 87 8.68 2.14 3.21
N ARG A 88 7.47 2.27 3.77
CA ARG A 88 7.23 2.92 5.07
C ARG A 88 7.71 2.08 6.27
N PRO A 89 7.77 2.64 7.49
CA PRO A 89 8.10 1.89 8.70
C PRO A 89 7.21 0.63 8.86
N VAL A 90 7.76 -0.45 9.40
CA VAL A 90 7.06 -1.75 9.50
C VAL A 90 5.71 -1.65 10.21
N GLY A 91 5.61 -0.89 11.32
CA GLY A 91 4.35 -0.67 12.02
C GLY A 91 3.29 0.01 11.15
N GLU A 92 3.69 1.01 10.36
CA GLU A 92 2.77 1.72 9.46
C GLU A 92 2.29 0.85 8.29
N VAL A 93 3.04 -0.20 7.91
CA VAL A 93 2.53 -1.20 6.96
C VAL A 93 1.45 -2.06 7.60
N GLY A 94 1.63 -2.44 8.87
CA GLY A 94 0.60 -3.10 9.66
C GLY A 94 -0.67 -2.25 9.77
N ASP A 95 -0.52 -0.97 10.10
CA ASP A 95 -1.64 -0.02 10.19
C ASP A 95 -2.36 0.17 8.84
N ALA A 96 -1.62 0.19 7.73
CA ALA A 96 -2.23 0.31 6.40
C ALA A 96 -2.99 -0.96 6.01
N ALA A 97 -2.45 -2.15 6.34
CA ALA A 97 -3.15 -3.41 6.13
C ALA A 97 -4.41 -3.52 7.00
N LEU A 98 -4.36 -3.00 8.24
CA LEU A 98 -5.52 -2.88 9.13
C LEU A 98 -6.59 -1.97 8.53
N ALA A 99 -6.22 -0.77 8.11
CA ALA A 99 -7.14 0.19 7.51
C ALA A 99 -7.80 -0.36 6.24
N LEU A 100 -7.05 -1.10 5.39
CA LEU A 100 -7.61 -1.80 4.24
C LEU A 100 -8.63 -2.87 4.66
N ARG A 101 -8.31 -3.70 5.67
CA ARG A 101 -9.25 -4.71 6.16
C ARG A 101 -10.53 -4.08 6.71
N GLU A 102 -10.41 -3.02 7.50
CA GLU A 102 -11.53 -2.28 8.08
C GLU A 102 -12.40 -1.60 7.02
N ALA A 103 -11.79 -1.15 5.92
CA ALA A 103 -12.50 -0.64 4.74
C ALA A 103 -13.14 -1.74 3.87
N GLY A 104 -13.14 -3.01 4.31
CA GLY A 104 -13.70 -4.13 3.56
C GLY A 104 -12.84 -4.54 2.35
N ARG A 105 -11.54 -4.27 2.38
CA ARG A 105 -10.57 -4.52 1.30
C ARG A 105 -9.52 -5.57 1.68
N PRO A 106 -9.92 -6.80 2.05
CA PRO A 106 -8.99 -7.82 2.51
C PRO A 106 -8.06 -8.34 1.41
N ALA A 107 -8.44 -8.24 0.13
CA ALA A 107 -7.59 -8.63 -0.99
C ALA A 107 -6.41 -7.66 -1.13
N GLU A 108 -6.66 -6.36 -1.02
CA GLU A 108 -5.65 -5.32 -1.06
C GLU A 108 -4.75 -5.35 0.18
N ALA A 109 -5.32 -5.63 1.37
CA ALA A 109 -4.53 -5.87 2.58
C ALA A 109 -3.55 -7.03 2.39
N ARG A 110 -4.01 -8.15 1.81
CA ARG A 110 -3.15 -9.29 1.48
C ARG A 110 -2.09 -8.95 0.43
N GLU A 111 -2.42 -8.18 -0.60
CA GLU A 111 -1.43 -7.77 -1.62
C GLU A 111 -0.33 -6.89 -1.00
N LEU A 112 -0.67 -5.96 -0.10
CA LEU A 112 0.30 -5.15 0.64
C LEU A 112 1.23 -6.03 1.48
N LEU A 113 0.67 -6.95 2.26
CA LEU A 113 1.45 -7.86 3.11
C LEU A 113 2.29 -8.85 2.27
N ALA A 114 1.78 -9.32 1.13
CA ALA A 114 2.53 -10.17 0.22
C ALA A 114 3.69 -9.41 -0.42
N ALA A 115 3.49 -8.13 -0.76
CA ALA A 115 4.57 -7.25 -1.22
C ALA A 115 5.63 -7.04 -0.13
N MET A 116 5.23 -6.84 1.13
CA MET A 116 6.14 -6.80 2.29
C MET A 116 6.96 -8.08 2.42
N VAL A 117 6.31 -9.26 2.42
CA VAL A 117 6.99 -10.57 2.53
C VAL A 117 7.99 -10.82 1.38
N ARG A 118 7.71 -10.29 0.18
CA ARG A 118 8.65 -10.38 -0.95
C ARG A 118 9.86 -9.46 -0.79
N ALA A 119 9.67 -8.28 -0.23
CA ALA A 119 10.67 -7.20 -0.23
C ALA A 119 11.52 -7.12 1.04
N ARG A 120 11.04 -7.68 2.16
CA ARG A 120 11.64 -7.53 3.50
C ARG A 120 11.94 -8.87 4.17
N THR A 121 12.63 -8.83 5.31
CA THR A 121 12.92 -10.06 6.06
C THR A 121 11.67 -10.60 6.77
N ALA A 122 11.72 -11.87 7.19
CA ALA A 122 10.62 -12.48 7.94
C ALA A 122 10.40 -11.79 9.30
N GLU A 123 11.48 -11.32 9.93
CA GLU A 123 11.45 -10.57 11.19
C GLU A 123 10.78 -9.20 11.03
N GLU A 124 11.07 -8.48 9.94
CA GLU A 124 10.40 -7.22 9.63
C GLU A 124 8.92 -7.43 9.34
N ALA A 125 8.56 -8.49 8.61
CA ALA A 125 7.18 -8.86 8.35
C ALA A 125 6.43 -9.23 9.65
N ALA A 126 7.05 -10.03 10.53
CA ALA A 126 6.51 -10.33 11.85
C ALA A 126 6.35 -9.05 12.70
N GLY A 127 7.35 -8.16 12.65
CA GLY A 127 7.31 -6.85 13.29
C GLY A 127 6.14 -5.99 12.85
N ALA A 128 5.76 -6.02 11.57
CA ALA A 128 4.57 -5.31 11.08
C ALA A 128 3.27 -5.81 11.74
N ALA A 129 3.16 -7.12 12.03
CA ALA A 129 1.99 -7.68 12.71
C ALA A 129 1.98 -7.43 14.23
N THR A 130 3.16 -7.35 14.86
CA THR A 130 3.31 -7.22 16.32
C THR A 130 3.47 -5.79 16.80
N ALA A 131 3.89 -4.85 15.94
CA ALA A 131 4.02 -3.43 16.29
C ALA A 131 2.67 -2.72 16.48
N THR A 132 1.58 -3.32 15.97
CA THR A 132 0.23 -2.78 16.12
C THR A 132 -0.48 -3.41 17.31
N GLY A 133 -1.44 -2.70 17.91
CA GLY A 133 -2.32 -3.26 18.93
C GLY A 133 -3.31 -4.33 18.43
N ALA A 134 -3.22 -4.73 17.15
CA ALA A 134 -4.17 -5.62 16.48
C ALA A 134 -3.50 -6.90 15.93
N THR A 135 -2.52 -7.43 16.65
CA THR A 135 -1.79 -8.65 16.30
C THR A 135 -2.71 -9.83 15.97
N GLU A 136 -3.77 -10.04 16.76
CA GLU A 136 -4.73 -11.14 16.53
C GLU A 136 -5.40 -11.07 15.15
N ALA A 137 -5.53 -9.88 14.59
CA ALA A 137 -6.18 -9.66 13.32
C ALA A 137 -5.19 -9.57 12.14
N LEU A 138 -3.95 -9.14 12.39
CA LEU A 138 -2.90 -9.07 11.35
C LEU A 138 -2.19 -10.40 11.11
N VAL A 139 -1.95 -11.20 12.16
CA VAL A 139 -1.21 -12.46 12.02
C VAL A 139 -1.85 -13.41 10.99
N PRO A 140 -3.17 -13.68 11.02
CA PRO A 140 -3.79 -14.54 10.02
C PRO A 140 -3.63 -14.00 8.59
N LEU A 141 -3.85 -12.70 8.38
CA LEU A 141 -3.68 -12.05 7.08
C LEU A 141 -2.24 -12.15 6.56
N LEU A 142 -1.26 -11.97 7.45
CA LEU A 142 0.16 -12.06 7.09
C LEU A 142 0.54 -13.48 6.68
N LEU A 143 0.01 -14.50 7.37
CA LEU A 143 0.27 -15.90 7.04
C LEU A 143 -0.39 -16.32 5.72
N GLU A 144 -1.62 -15.87 5.47
CA GLU A 144 -2.29 -16.03 4.17
C GLU A 144 -1.49 -15.35 3.06
N ALA A 145 -1.02 -14.11 3.28
CA ALA A 145 -0.22 -13.38 2.32
C ALA A 145 1.12 -14.09 2.03
N ALA A 146 1.82 -14.57 3.06
CA ALA A 146 3.07 -15.30 2.90
C ALA A 146 2.88 -16.62 2.13
N GLU A 147 1.76 -17.31 2.36
CA GLU A 147 1.40 -18.54 1.63
C GLU A 147 1.21 -18.30 0.13
N THR A 148 0.64 -17.15 -0.26
CA THR A 148 0.53 -16.77 -1.68
C THR A 148 1.89 -16.48 -2.33
N VAL A 149 2.92 -16.17 -1.55
CA VAL A 149 4.28 -15.95 -2.05
C VAL A 149 5.01 -17.28 -2.21
N SER A 150 5.13 -18.07 -1.15
CA SER A 150 5.60 -19.46 -1.19
C SER A 150 5.44 -20.14 0.18
N GLU A 151 5.41 -21.47 0.16
CA GLU A 151 5.42 -22.26 1.40
C GLU A 151 6.67 -21.99 2.26
N HIS A 152 7.84 -21.79 1.62
CA HIS A 152 9.07 -21.46 2.33
C HIS A 152 8.95 -20.12 3.08
N ARG A 153 8.44 -19.08 2.41
CA ARG A 153 8.23 -17.76 3.05
C ARG A 153 7.23 -17.84 4.20
N ARG A 154 6.16 -18.62 4.04
CA ARG A 154 5.21 -18.88 5.14
C ARG A 154 5.92 -19.47 6.36
N ARG A 155 6.76 -20.50 6.17
CA ARG A 155 7.50 -21.13 7.29
C ARG A 155 8.45 -20.14 7.98
N ASP A 156 9.15 -19.31 7.21
CA ASP A 156 10.05 -18.28 7.77
C ASP A 156 9.28 -17.26 8.62
N VAL A 157 8.15 -16.77 8.11
CA VAL A 157 7.27 -15.83 8.85
C VAL A 157 6.71 -16.46 10.12
N VAL A 158 6.24 -17.72 10.06
CA VAL A 158 5.80 -18.46 11.25
C VAL A 158 6.92 -18.56 12.28
N HIS A 159 8.15 -18.86 11.85
CA HIS A 159 9.30 -18.93 12.74
C HIS A 159 9.59 -17.57 13.39
N ALA A 160 9.62 -16.50 12.60
CA ALA A 160 9.85 -15.14 13.10
C ALA A 160 8.77 -14.69 14.09
N LEU A 161 7.49 -15.00 13.83
CA LEU A 161 6.38 -14.71 14.75
C LEU A 161 6.52 -15.46 16.08
N ARG A 162 6.93 -16.73 16.08
CA ARG A 162 7.22 -17.47 17.34
C ARG A 162 8.36 -16.82 18.12
N THR A 163 9.44 -16.45 17.43
CA THR A 163 10.58 -15.77 18.06
C THR A 163 10.16 -14.41 18.65
N ALA A 164 9.19 -13.73 18.03
CA ALA A 164 8.58 -12.51 18.55
C ALA A 164 7.56 -12.73 19.68
N GLY A 165 7.34 -13.97 20.14
CA GLY A 165 6.44 -14.29 21.24
C GLY A 165 4.96 -14.37 20.86
N VAL A 166 4.63 -14.46 19.56
CA VAL A 166 3.24 -14.62 19.12
C VAL A 166 2.72 -16.02 19.51
N PRO A 167 1.58 -16.12 20.22
CA PRO A 167 1.04 -17.40 20.65
C PRO A 167 0.73 -18.37 19.50
N ASP A 168 1.05 -19.65 19.66
CA ASP A 168 0.83 -20.68 18.63
C ASP A 168 -0.63 -20.78 18.15
N ARG A 169 -1.60 -20.45 19.02
CA ARG A 169 -3.03 -20.37 18.67
C ARG A 169 -3.31 -19.42 17.50
N LEU A 170 -2.51 -18.38 17.32
CA LEU A 170 -2.65 -17.41 16.22
C LEU A 170 -1.91 -17.86 14.96
N LEU A 171 -0.96 -18.78 15.09
CA LEU A 171 -0.15 -19.27 13.96
C LEU A 171 -0.85 -20.39 13.18
N GLY A 172 -1.98 -20.89 13.69
CA GLY A 172 -2.69 -22.03 13.10
C GLY A 172 -1.88 -23.33 13.13
N VAL A 173 -0.86 -23.39 14.00
CA VAL A 173 -0.02 -24.58 14.22
C VAL A 173 -0.52 -25.25 15.49
N ARG A 174 -0.99 -26.50 15.37
CA ARG A 174 -1.30 -27.36 16.51
C ARG A 174 -0.05 -28.07 16.99
#